data_AF-A0A1W1BTF6-F1
#
_entry.id   AF-A0A1W1BTF6-F1
#
_cell.length_a   1.000
_cell.length_b   1.000
_cell.length_c   1.000
_cell.angle_alpha   90.00
_cell.angle_beta   90.00
_cell.angle_gamma   90.00
#
_symmetry.space_group_name_H-M   'P 1'
#
loop_
_entity.id
_entity.type
_entity.pdbx_description
1 polymer ?
#
loop_
_entity_poly.entity_id
_entity_poly.type
_entity_poly.pdbx_seq_one_letter_code
_entity_poly.pdbx_strand_id
1 'polypeptide(L)'
;MIDSYEKFLTQYVSKEDFFEFGLKETIYIPFDKVEKEWKNLKNRIYQNQTVFIRGFGRDAAGTHLFLNFYDKVFQNNQVVKDPTNNQQPTKLLENLTGLKKNKDIRNYQVSHIFGKTKNVFAFTAPWNIVFMPKLLDPFTGHEAKGKMIDEYQKLFQQQSYDKFKIFIDEFNDIVTDEKLTQSIEDYFAEMQDVHTNIKLVEKFEKAVYEEFAPIDLNA
;
A
#
# COMPACT_ATOMS: atom_id res chain seq x y z
N MET A 1 -14.98 -28.29 1.99
CA MET A 1 -14.48 -27.32 0.99
C MET A 1 -13.18 -27.88 0.43
N ILE A 2 -12.93 -27.75 -0.87
CA ILE A 2 -11.67 -28.20 -1.49
C ILE A 2 -10.84 -26.94 -1.75
N ASP A 3 -9.68 -26.85 -1.12
CA ASP A 3 -8.71 -25.79 -1.37
C ASP A 3 -7.59 -26.33 -2.29
N SER A 4 -7.37 -25.67 -3.42
CA SER A 4 -6.37 -26.11 -4.41
C SER A 4 -4.94 -25.84 -3.97
N TYR A 5 -4.71 -24.77 -3.19
CA TYR A 5 -3.37 -24.45 -2.67
C TYR A 5 -2.98 -25.46 -1.60
N GLU A 6 -3.89 -25.76 -0.67
CA GLU A 6 -3.65 -26.80 0.34
C GLU A 6 -3.35 -28.14 -0.33
N LYS A 7 -4.16 -28.57 -1.30
CA LYS A 7 -3.92 -29.84 -2.03
C LYS A 7 -2.59 -29.86 -2.76
N PHE A 8 -2.24 -28.80 -3.48
CA PHE A 8 -1.01 -28.76 -4.25
C PHE A 8 0.23 -28.77 -3.33
N LEU A 9 0.25 -27.91 -2.32
CA LEU A 9 1.39 -27.78 -1.43
C LEU A 9 1.56 -29.04 -0.57
N THR A 10 0.49 -29.54 0.07
CA THR A 10 0.59 -30.80 0.84
C THR A 10 1.06 -32.00 0.02
N GLN A 11 0.87 -31.99 -1.30
CA GLN A 11 1.25 -33.10 -2.18
C GLN A 11 2.65 -32.94 -2.81
N TYR A 12 3.10 -31.72 -3.12
CA TYR A 12 4.28 -31.51 -3.96
C TYR A 12 5.36 -30.59 -3.35
N VAL A 13 5.01 -29.67 -2.45
CA VAL A 13 5.96 -28.73 -1.81
C VAL A 13 5.44 -28.37 -0.43
N SER A 14 6.21 -28.60 0.64
CA SER A 14 5.73 -28.29 1.99
C SER A 14 5.30 -26.82 2.12
N LYS A 15 4.29 -26.56 2.96
CA LYS A 15 3.80 -25.20 3.21
C LYS A 15 4.93 -24.31 3.71
N GLU A 16 5.75 -24.86 4.60
CA GLU A 16 6.87 -24.20 5.25
C GLU A 16 7.94 -23.80 4.24
N ASP A 17 8.36 -24.72 3.35
CA ASP A 17 9.34 -24.42 2.30
C ASP A 17 8.81 -23.36 1.33
N PHE A 18 7.52 -23.43 1.00
CA PHE A 18 6.87 -22.47 0.12
C PHE A 18 6.84 -21.07 0.73
N PHE A 19 6.52 -20.97 2.02
CA PHE A 19 6.51 -19.71 2.76
C PHE A 19 7.93 -19.16 2.92
N GLU A 20 8.89 -19.98 3.32
CA GLU A 20 10.29 -19.57 3.47
C GLU A 20 10.84 -19.05 2.14
N PHE A 21 10.63 -19.79 1.05
CA PHE A 21 11.00 -19.33 -0.29
C PHE A 21 10.40 -17.96 -0.56
N GLY A 22 9.12 -17.78 -0.26
CA GLY A 22 8.42 -16.55 -0.55
C GLY A 22 8.92 -15.32 0.20
N LEU A 23 9.17 -15.50 1.49
CA LEU A 23 9.70 -14.47 2.37
C LEU A 23 11.14 -14.10 2.02
N LYS A 24 11.97 -15.11 1.72
CA LYS A 24 13.39 -14.96 1.39
C LYS A 24 13.63 -14.32 0.02
N GLU A 25 12.85 -14.73 -0.99
CA GLU A 25 12.99 -14.21 -2.35
C GLU A 25 12.27 -12.88 -2.56
N THR A 26 11.56 -12.35 -1.55
CA THR A 26 11.06 -10.99 -1.61
C THR A 26 12.22 -10.00 -1.61
N ILE A 27 12.29 -9.17 -2.66
CA ILE A 27 13.33 -8.17 -2.81
C ILE A 27 12.83 -6.83 -2.27
N TYR A 28 13.46 -6.42 -1.18
CA TYR A 28 13.23 -5.15 -0.51
C TYR A 28 14.20 -4.07 -1.00
N ILE A 29 13.79 -2.81 -0.86
CA ILE A 29 14.68 -1.66 -1.02
C ILE A 29 15.70 -1.66 0.13
N PRO A 30 17.00 -1.37 -0.12
CA PRO A 30 18.01 -1.22 0.92
C PRO A 30 17.61 -0.17 1.97
N PHE A 31 17.84 -0.45 3.24
CA PHE A 31 17.36 0.36 4.37
C PHE A 31 17.79 1.83 4.30
N ASP A 32 19.06 2.09 3.97
CA ASP A 32 19.61 3.44 3.80
C ASP A 32 18.89 4.24 2.70
N LYS A 33 18.46 3.56 1.64
CA LYS A 33 17.68 4.17 0.56
C LYS A 33 16.23 4.38 0.95
N VAL A 34 15.66 3.47 1.75
CA VAL A 34 14.31 3.63 2.33
C VAL A 34 14.28 4.88 3.21
N GLU A 35 15.25 5.06 4.11
CA GLU A 35 15.34 6.22 4.99
C GLU A 35 15.34 7.53 4.20
N LYS A 36 16.23 7.63 3.21
CA LYS A 36 16.38 8.82 2.37
C LYS A 36 15.12 9.13 1.58
N GLU A 37 14.55 8.13 0.91
CA GLU A 37 13.37 8.33 0.08
C GLU A 37 12.11 8.56 0.91
N TRP A 38 11.98 7.95 2.09
CA TRP A 38 10.86 8.20 2.99
C TRP A 38 10.83 9.66 3.46
N LYS A 39 11.99 10.21 3.83
CA LYS A 39 12.13 11.64 4.13
C LYS A 39 11.79 12.51 2.92
N ASN A 40 12.21 12.12 1.72
CA ASN A 40 11.89 12.83 0.49
C ASN A 40 10.39 12.85 0.22
N LEU A 41 9.72 11.69 0.29
CA LEU A 41 8.29 11.55 0.05
C LEU A 41 7.47 12.45 0.97
N LYS A 42 7.71 12.40 2.29
CA LYS A 42 7.03 13.29 3.25
C LYS A 42 7.24 14.77 2.89
N ASN A 43 8.47 15.16 2.56
CA ASN A 43 8.76 16.54 2.15
C ASN A 43 7.97 16.93 0.90
N ARG A 44 7.87 16.05 -0.11
CA ARG A 44 7.07 16.31 -1.31
C ARG A 44 5.59 16.52 -0.99
N ILE A 45 5.04 15.73 -0.08
CA ILE A 45 3.64 15.83 0.35
C ILE A 45 3.39 17.20 1.00
N TYR A 46 4.20 17.58 2.00
CA TYR A 46 3.99 18.82 2.75
C TYR A 46 4.40 20.09 2.00
N GLN A 47 5.19 19.99 0.94
CA GLN A 47 5.63 21.14 0.12
C GLN A 47 4.81 21.29 -1.17
N ASN A 48 3.61 20.71 -1.24
CA ASN A 48 2.73 20.73 -2.41
C ASN A 48 3.46 20.35 -3.71
N GLN A 49 4.27 19.29 -3.66
CA GLN A 49 4.93 18.72 -4.83
C GLN A 49 4.18 17.49 -5.32
N THR A 50 4.45 17.10 -6.56
CA THR A 50 3.78 15.97 -7.19
C THR A 50 4.05 14.67 -6.44
N VAL A 51 2.97 14.03 -6.04
CA VAL A 51 2.92 12.70 -5.44
C VAL A 51 1.78 11.91 -6.08
N PHE A 52 1.78 10.59 -5.88
CA PHE A 52 0.90 9.71 -6.63
C PHE A 52 0.05 8.84 -5.72
N ILE A 53 -1.10 8.42 -6.24
CA ILE A 53 -2.00 7.46 -5.61
C ILE A 53 -2.53 6.47 -6.66
N ARG A 54 -3.01 5.31 -6.22
CA ARG A 54 -3.80 4.40 -7.05
C ARG A 54 -5.19 4.97 -7.30
N GLY A 55 -5.78 4.66 -8.46
CA GLY A 55 -7.16 5.05 -8.75
C GLY A 55 -8.17 4.46 -7.76
N PHE A 56 -9.22 5.23 -7.43
CA PHE A 56 -10.29 4.83 -6.52
C PHE A 56 -11.60 4.52 -7.26
N GLY A 57 -12.26 3.43 -6.85
CA GLY A 57 -13.49 2.95 -7.47
C GLY A 57 -13.27 2.16 -8.76
N ARG A 58 -14.37 1.63 -9.33
CA ARG A 58 -14.34 0.94 -10.63
C ARG A 58 -13.86 1.92 -11.70
N ASP A 59 -12.88 1.49 -12.50
CA ASP A 59 -12.27 2.29 -13.56
C ASP A 59 -11.77 3.67 -13.10
N ALA A 60 -11.39 3.79 -11.81
CA ALA A 60 -10.91 5.01 -11.18
C ALA A 60 -11.94 6.17 -11.11
N ALA A 61 -13.23 5.90 -11.30
CA ALA A 61 -14.29 6.92 -11.35
C ALA A 61 -14.40 7.79 -10.08
N GLY A 62 -14.04 7.25 -8.90
CA GLY A 62 -14.07 7.96 -7.63
C GLY A 62 -12.80 8.74 -7.31
N THR A 63 -11.77 8.71 -8.15
CA THR A 63 -10.45 9.26 -7.80
C THR A 63 -10.48 10.75 -7.51
N HIS A 64 -11.36 11.52 -8.16
CA HIS A 64 -11.52 12.95 -7.92
C HIS A 64 -11.85 13.29 -6.46
N LEU A 65 -12.51 12.38 -5.73
CA LEU A 65 -12.80 12.55 -4.30
C LEU A 65 -11.53 12.55 -3.46
N PHE A 66 -10.61 11.61 -3.73
CA PHE A 66 -9.30 11.61 -3.09
C PHE A 66 -8.48 12.84 -3.45
N LEU A 67 -8.49 13.27 -4.72
CA LEU A 67 -7.76 14.47 -5.14
C LEU A 67 -8.26 15.72 -4.41
N ASN A 68 -9.58 15.86 -4.27
CA ASN A 68 -10.16 16.97 -3.52
C ASN A 68 -9.86 16.88 -2.02
N PHE A 69 -9.93 15.69 -1.44
CA PHE A 69 -9.52 15.46 -0.05
C PHE A 69 -8.08 15.89 0.21
N TYR A 70 -7.14 15.54 -0.68
CA TYR A 70 -5.75 15.95 -0.53
C TYR A 70 -5.52 17.45 -0.68
N ASP A 71 -6.25 18.09 -1.60
CA ASP A 71 -6.24 19.55 -1.73
C ASP A 71 -6.75 20.23 -0.44
N LYS A 72 -7.82 19.70 0.17
CA LYS A 72 -8.42 20.30 1.37
C LYS A 72 -7.65 20.01 2.66
N VAL A 73 -7.33 18.75 2.93
CA VAL A 73 -6.75 18.30 4.20
C VAL A 73 -5.24 18.53 4.25
N PHE A 74 -4.55 18.33 3.12
CA PHE A 74 -3.08 18.44 3.06
C PHE A 74 -2.58 19.69 2.34
N GLN A 75 -3.48 20.51 1.79
CA GLN A 75 -3.12 21.65 0.93
C GLN A 75 -2.20 21.23 -0.22
N ASN A 76 -2.34 19.98 -0.68
CA ASN A 76 -1.58 19.42 -1.77
C ASN A 76 -2.50 19.16 -2.97
N ASN A 77 -2.49 20.10 -3.91
CA ASN A 77 -3.26 20.02 -5.15
C ASN A 77 -2.47 19.35 -6.30
N GLN A 78 -1.28 18.83 -6.01
CA GLN A 78 -0.40 18.14 -6.95
C GLN A 78 -0.42 16.62 -6.80
N VAL A 79 -1.42 16.07 -6.09
CA VAL A 79 -1.65 14.63 -6.06
C VAL A 79 -2.21 14.17 -7.40
N VAL A 80 -1.61 13.12 -7.97
CA VAL A 80 -1.97 12.61 -9.29
C VAL A 80 -2.26 11.11 -9.25
N LYS A 81 -3.29 10.67 -9.96
CA LYS A 81 -3.57 9.24 -10.16
C LYS A 81 -2.47 8.59 -10.99
N ASP A 82 -1.89 7.50 -10.49
CA ASP A 82 -0.91 6.71 -11.22
C ASP A 82 -1.52 6.15 -12.53
N PRO A 83 -0.85 6.31 -13.69
CA PRO A 83 -1.42 5.91 -14.98
C PRO A 83 -1.80 4.44 -15.04
N THR A 84 -0.97 3.55 -14.48
CA THR A 84 -1.15 2.09 -14.55
C THR A 84 -1.47 1.46 -13.20
N ASN A 85 -1.78 2.28 -12.18
CA ASN A 85 -1.90 1.91 -10.77
C ASN A 85 -0.63 1.35 -10.11
N ASN A 86 0.48 1.27 -10.85
CA ASN A 86 1.75 0.66 -10.42
C ASN A 86 2.99 1.24 -11.11
N GLN A 87 2.85 2.27 -11.95
CA GLN A 87 3.98 2.82 -12.72
C GLN A 87 5.03 3.44 -11.80
N GLN A 88 4.61 4.32 -10.89
CA GLN A 88 5.52 5.03 -9.99
C GLN A 88 6.13 4.10 -8.93
N PRO A 89 5.38 3.18 -8.29
CA PRO A 89 5.98 2.14 -7.46
C PRO A 89 7.03 1.30 -8.20
N THR A 90 6.76 0.90 -9.44
CA THR A 90 7.72 0.14 -10.26
C THR A 90 8.99 0.96 -10.49
N LYS A 91 8.84 2.21 -10.97
CA LYS A 91 9.98 3.09 -11.23
C LYS A 91 10.83 3.32 -9.98
N LEU A 92 10.18 3.51 -8.82
CA LEU A 92 10.87 3.71 -7.56
C LEU A 92 11.67 2.48 -7.14
N LEU A 93 11.05 1.29 -7.20
CA LEU A 93 11.72 0.03 -6.91
C LEU A 93 12.92 -0.20 -7.82
N GLU A 94 12.77 -0.01 -9.14
CA GLU A 94 13.88 -0.20 -10.08
C GLU A 94 15.04 0.77 -9.80
N ASN A 95 14.74 2.03 -9.47
CA ASN A 95 15.75 3.03 -9.16
C ASN A 95 16.50 2.72 -7.86
N LEU A 96 15.79 2.32 -6.81
CA LEU A 96 16.40 2.15 -5.48
C LEU A 96 17.04 0.77 -5.30
N THR A 97 16.50 -0.29 -5.92
CA THR A 97 17.14 -1.61 -5.92
C THR A 97 18.24 -1.74 -6.97
N GLY A 98 18.16 -1.00 -8.07
CA GLY A 98 19.03 -1.14 -9.24
C GLY A 98 18.63 -2.31 -10.15
N LEU A 99 17.51 -2.97 -9.90
CA LEU A 99 17.04 -4.14 -10.65
C LEU A 99 15.85 -3.75 -11.54
N LYS A 100 15.93 -4.05 -12.84
CA LYS A 100 14.85 -3.80 -13.80
C LYS A 100 14.05 -5.05 -14.11
N LYS A 101 12.71 -4.92 -14.13
CA LYS A 101 11.83 -6.02 -14.50
C LYS A 101 12.03 -6.40 -15.97
N ASN A 102 11.93 -7.70 -16.26
CA ASN A 102 12.15 -8.30 -17.58
C ASN A 102 13.58 -8.13 -18.15
N LYS A 103 14.50 -7.56 -17.36
CA LYS A 103 15.92 -7.44 -17.71
C LYS A 103 16.77 -8.19 -16.69
N ASP A 104 16.75 -7.73 -15.44
CA ASP A 104 17.59 -8.26 -14.36
C ASP A 104 16.81 -9.27 -13.50
N ILE A 105 15.50 -9.05 -13.34
CA ILE A 105 14.58 -9.95 -12.63
C ILE A 105 13.41 -10.35 -13.54
N ARG A 106 13.01 -11.62 -13.47
CA ARG A 106 11.89 -12.20 -14.24
C ARG A 106 10.92 -12.92 -13.32
N ASN A 107 9.63 -12.89 -13.67
CA ASN A 107 8.56 -13.47 -12.86
C ASN A 107 8.45 -12.87 -11.45
N TYR A 108 8.81 -11.59 -11.33
CA TYR A 108 8.53 -10.76 -10.17
C TYR A 108 7.43 -9.74 -10.50
N GLN A 109 6.74 -9.31 -9.45
CA GLN A 109 5.74 -8.25 -9.52
C GLN A 109 5.94 -7.23 -8.41
N VAL A 110 5.30 -6.07 -8.56
CA VAL A 110 5.27 -5.07 -7.49
C VAL A 110 4.12 -5.42 -6.57
N SER A 111 4.39 -5.49 -5.27
CA SER A 111 3.36 -5.68 -4.24
C SER A 111 3.45 -4.57 -3.20
N HIS A 112 2.29 -4.17 -2.67
CA HIS A 112 2.15 -3.27 -1.54
C HIS A 112 1.93 -4.10 -0.29
N ILE A 113 2.87 -4.09 0.65
CA ILE A 113 2.90 -4.99 1.80
C ILE A 113 1.65 -4.82 2.68
N PHE A 114 1.28 -3.57 2.96
CA PHE A 114 0.16 -3.20 3.83
C PHE A 114 -1.02 -2.60 3.07
N GLY A 115 -1.03 -2.74 1.74
CA GLY A 115 -2.01 -2.05 0.89
C GLY A 115 -1.87 -0.53 0.98
N LYS A 116 -2.93 0.14 1.46
CA LYS A 116 -3.02 1.61 1.60
C LYS A 116 -2.60 2.36 0.32
N THR A 117 -3.16 1.91 -0.80
CA THR A 117 -2.73 2.33 -2.14
C THR A 117 -3.29 3.68 -2.58
N LYS A 118 -4.23 4.25 -1.84
CA LYS A 118 -4.80 5.58 -2.09
C LYS A 118 -4.26 6.60 -1.11
N ASN A 119 -3.58 6.18 -0.04
CA ASN A 119 -2.83 7.04 0.87
C ASN A 119 -1.53 7.57 0.21
N VAL A 120 -1.37 8.90 0.15
CA VAL A 120 -0.17 9.56 -0.42
C VAL A 120 1.14 9.20 0.29
N PHE A 121 1.09 8.90 1.59
CA PHE A 121 2.24 8.47 2.36
C PHE A 121 2.61 7.02 2.09
N ALA A 122 1.66 6.15 1.73
CA ALA A 122 1.90 4.71 1.63
C ALA A 122 2.02 4.19 0.19
N PHE A 123 1.42 4.83 -0.81
CA PHE A 123 1.38 4.31 -2.18
C PHE A 123 2.77 4.18 -2.83
N THR A 124 3.64 5.17 -2.62
CA THR A 124 5.05 5.15 -3.05
C THR A 124 6.00 5.12 -1.86
N ALA A 125 5.55 4.71 -0.68
CA ALA A 125 6.46 4.52 0.46
C ALA A 125 7.48 3.43 0.13
N PRO A 126 8.79 3.71 0.24
CA PRO A 126 9.82 2.73 -0.06
C PRO A 126 9.81 1.53 0.89
N TRP A 127 9.24 1.68 2.10
CA TRP A 127 9.04 0.60 3.07
C TRP A 127 7.78 -0.24 2.80
N ASN A 128 6.85 0.24 1.98
CA ASN A 128 5.57 -0.43 1.70
C ASN A 128 5.57 -1.18 0.35
N ILE A 129 6.61 -1.05 -0.47
CA ILE A 129 6.67 -1.64 -1.81
C ILE A 129 7.85 -2.60 -1.96
N VAL A 130 7.62 -3.71 -2.65
CA VAL A 130 8.64 -4.75 -2.89
C VAL A 130 8.53 -5.33 -4.29
N PHE A 131 9.60 -5.96 -4.77
CA PHE A 131 9.46 -6.99 -5.79
C PHE A 131 9.20 -8.33 -5.10
N MET A 132 8.05 -8.92 -5.40
CA MET A 132 7.65 -10.22 -4.88
C MET A 132 7.60 -11.25 -6.02
N PRO A 133 8.00 -12.51 -5.78
CA PRO A 133 7.79 -13.58 -6.75
C PRO A 133 6.32 -13.67 -7.16
N LYS A 134 6.05 -13.70 -8.48
CA LYS A 134 4.67 -13.82 -9.01
C LYS A 134 3.94 -15.08 -8.54
N LEU A 135 4.68 -16.12 -8.18
CA LEU A 135 4.13 -17.35 -7.62
C LEU A 135 3.29 -17.08 -6.35
N LEU A 136 3.60 -16.01 -5.62
CA LEU A 136 2.92 -15.61 -4.39
C LEU A 136 1.88 -14.51 -4.57
N ASP A 137 1.64 -14.06 -5.80
CA ASP A 137 0.61 -13.05 -6.06
C ASP A 137 -0.73 -13.40 -5.41
N PRO A 138 -1.23 -14.65 -5.55
CA PRO A 138 -2.50 -15.02 -4.93
C PRO A 138 -2.47 -14.94 -3.40
N PHE A 139 -1.30 -15.11 -2.77
CA PHE A 139 -1.13 -15.12 -1.32
C PHE A 139 -1.04 -13.71 -0.72
N THR A 140 -0.91 -12.65 -1.53
CA THR A 140 -0.85 -11.26 -1.03
C THR A 140 -1.91 -10.35 -1.63
N GLY A 141 -2.63 -10.82 -2.66
CA GLY A 141 -3.75 -10.14 -3.27
C GLY A 141 -5.11 -10.48 -2.63
N HIS A 142 -6.17 -10.00 -3.27
CA HIS A 142 -7.56 -10.29 -2.88
C HIS A 142 -8.17 -11.49 -3.62
N GLU A 143 -7.33 -12.24 -4.37
CA GLU A 143 -7.78 -13.28 -5.29
C GLU A 143 -7.97 -14.64 -4.62
N ALA A 144 -7.04 -15.02 -3.74
CA ALA A 144 -7.15 -16.25 -2.96
C ALA A 144 -7.67 -15.97 -1.54
N LYS A 145 -8.27 -16.99 -0.94
CA LYS A 145 -8.81 -16.96 0.41
C LYS A 145 -8.47 -18.28 1.09
N GLY A 146 -8.32 -18.26 2.40
CA GLY A 146 -8.10 -19.46 3.20
C GLY A 146 -7.01 -19.25 4.21
N LYS A 147 -6.96 -20.15 5.21
CA LYS A 147 -6.07 -20.03 6.36
C LYS A 147 -4.59 -19.91 5.99
N MET A 148 -4.18 -20.61 4.93
CA MET A 148 -2.81 -20.58 4.44
C MET A 148 -2.44 -19.20 3.85
N ILE A 149 -3.38 -18.55 3.17
CA ILE A 149 -3.19 -17.20 2.64
C ILE A 149 -3.04 -16.23 3.81
N ASP A 150 -3.96 -16.29 4.78
CA ASP A 150 -3.94 -15.43 5.96
C ASP A 150 -2.64 -15.59 6.77
N GLU A 151 -2.17 -16.84 6.93
CA GLU A 151 -0.91 -17.17 7.60
C GLU A 151 0.30 -16.57 6.88
N TYR A 152 0.39 -16.74 5.55
CA TYR A 152 1.46 -16.16 4.75
C TYR A 152 1.46 -14.63 4.82
N GLN A 153 0.29 -13.99 4.68
CA GLN A 153 0.15 -12.54 4.76
C GLN A 153 0.67 -12.01 6.09
N LYS A 154 0.32 -12.69 7.20
CA LYS A 154 0.78 -12.30 8.53
C LYS A 154 2.30 -12.40 8.65
N LEU A 155 2.92 -13.48 8.18
CA LEU A 155 4.37 -13.64 8.19
C LEU A 155 5.08 -12.60 7.31
N PHE A 156 4.53 -12.33 6.12
CA PHE A 156 5.05 -11.37 5.17
C PHE A 156 5.01 -9.93 5.69
N GLN A 157 3.89 -9.55 6.31
CA GLN A 157 3.71 -8.27 6.97
C GLN A 157 4.62 -8.14 8.20
N GLN A 158 4.74 -9.19 9.02
CA GLN A 158 5.64 -9.20 10.19
C GLN A 158 7.11 -9.02 9.78
N GLN A 159 7.60 -9.79 8.81
CA GLN A 159 8.99 -9.65 8.32
C GLN A 159 9.27 -8.23 7.84
N SER A 160 8.31 -7.63 7.14
CA SER A 160 8.44 -6.28 6.61
C SER A 160 8.39 -5.23 7.72
N TYR A 161 7.54 -5.43 8.73
CA TYR A 161 7.47 -4.59 9.91
C TYR A 161 8.77 -4.62 10.70
N ASP A 162 9.30 -5.81 11.00
CA ASP A 162 10.57 -5.95 11.74
C ASP A 162 11.72 -5.23 11.03
N LYS A 163 11.72 -5.28 9.70
CA LYS A 163 12.73 -4.63 8.86
C LYS A 163 12.62 -3.11 8.81
N PHE A 164 11.41 -2.57 8.83
CA PHE A 164 11.14 -1.14 8.59
C PHE A 164 10.35 -0.46 9.71
N LYS A 165 10.39 -1.04 10.91
CA LYS A 165 9.61 -0.62 12.08
C LYS A 165 9.65 0.89 12.28
N ILE A 166 10.83 1.50 12.22
CA ILE A 166 11.00 2.94 12.44
C ILE A 166 10.19 3.81 11.45
N PHE A 167 10.01 3.36 10.21
CA PHE A 167 9.28 4.12 9.19
C PHE A 167 7.78 3.86 9.25
N ILE A 168 7.40 2.64 9.64
CA ILE A 168 5.99 2.25 9.79
C ILE A 168 5.40 2.87 11.07
N ASP A 169 6.16 2.88 12.16
CA ASP A 169 5.76 3.59 13.39
C ASP A 169 5.61 5.08 13.12
N GLU A 170 6.53 5.71 12.36
CA GLU A 170 6.37 7.11 11.98
C GLU A 170 5.15 7.35 11.07
N PHE A 171 4.82 6.41 10.17
CA PHE A 171 3.56 6.47 9.43
C PHE A 171 2.35 6.41 10.38
N ASN A 172 2.38 5.53 11.37
CA ASN A 172 1.33 5.42 12.38
C ASN A 172 1.20 6.72 13.17
N ASP A 173 2.31 7.33 13.60
CA ASP A 173 2.32 8.62 14.29
C ASP A 173 1.69 9.72 13.43
N ILE A 174 2.00 9.76 12.12
CA ILE A 174 1.41 10.73 11.18
C ILE A 174 -0.10 10.56 11.10
N VAL A 175 -0.59 9.32 10.90
CA VAL A 175 -2.02 9.09 10.66
C VAL A 175 -2.87 9.14 11.93
N THR A 176 -2.23 9.07 13.10
CA THR A 176 -2.89 9.23 14.42
C THR A 176 -2.71 10.62 15.02
N ASP A 177 -2.01 11.53 14.33
CA ASP A 177 -1.89 12.93 14.75
C ASP A 177 -3.27 13.57 14.92
N GLU A 178 -3.47 14.24 16.06
CA GLU A 178 -4.76 14.82 16.43
C GLU A 178 -5.23 15.88 15.44
N LYS A 179 -4.30 16.69 14.89
CA LYS A 179 -4.67 17.74 13.93
C LYS A 179 -5.07 17.14 12.60
N LEU A 180 -4.38 16.10 12.14
CA LEU A 180 -4.76 15.40 10.93
C LEU A 180 -6.12 14.73 11.11
N THR A 181 -6.31 14.00 12.21
CA THR A 181 -7.57 13.32 12.51
C THR A 181 -8.72 14.32 12.53
N GLN A 182 -8.57 15.45 13.23
CA GLN A 182 -9.59 16.50 13.25
C GLN A 182 -9.84 17.09 11.85
N SER A 183 -8.80 17.29 11.04
CA SER A 183 -8.95 17.83 9.68
C SER A 183 -9.71 16.87 8.75
N ILE A 184 -9.60 15.55 8.96
CA ILE A 184 -10.37 14.54 8.24
C ILE A 184 -11.84 14.60 8.64
N GLU A 185 -12.12 14.68 9.95
CA GLU A 185 -13.50 14.82 10.48
C GLU A 185 -14.17 16.09 9.95
N ASP A 186 -13.47 17.24 10.03
CA ASP A 186 -13.98 18.52 9.55
C ASP A 186 -14.29 18.47 8.05
N TYR A 187 -13.42 17.84 7.25
CA TYR A 187 -13.66 17.65 5.82
C TYR A 187 -14.94 16.86 5.53
N PHE A 188 -15.21 15.78 6.27
CA PHE A 188 -16.43 14.99 6.06
C PHE A 188 -17.68 15.69 6.59
N ALA A 189 -17.58 16.44 7.69
CA ALA A 189 -18.66 17.28 8.18
C ALA A 189 -19.10 18.30 7.12
N GLU A 190 -18.15 18.99 6.48
CA GLU A 190 -18.44 19.93 5.38
C GLU A 190 -19.02 19.22 4.14
N MET A 191 -18.59 17.98 3.87
CA MET A 191 -19.01 17.24 2.68
C MET A 191 -20.47 16.76 2.76
N GLN A 192 -20.95 16.42 3.96
CA GLN A 192 -22.32 15.96 4.21
C GLN A 192 -23.38 17.04 3.92
N ASP A 193 -23.02 18.33 4.04
CA ASP A 193 -23.93 19.45 3.79
C ASP A 193 -24.18 19.74 2.29
N VAL A 194 -23.36 19.18 1.39
CA VAL A 194 -23.26 19.66 -0.01
C VAL A 194 -23.72 18.64 -1.06
N HIS A 195 -23.79 17.34 -0.77
CA HIS A 195 -23.86 16.30 -1.81
C HIS A 195 -25.19 15.54 -1.97
N THR A 196 -25.54 15.26 -3.24
CA THR A 196 -26.73 14.51 -3.67
C THR A 196 -26.51 13.00 -3.85
N ASN A 197 -25.27 12.48 -3.73
CA ASN A 197 -24.96 11.04 -3.89
C ASN A 197 -24.34 10.42 -2.63
N ILE A 198 -25.18 10.23 -1.62
CA ILE A 198 -24.84 9.75 -0.27
C ILE A 198 -24.02 8.45 -0.31
N LYS A 199 -24.41 7.46 -1.11
CA LYS A 199 -23.73 6.13 -1.16
C LYS A 199 -22.28 6.19 -1.62
N LEU A 200 -21.96 7.09 -2.56
CA LEU A 200 -20.59 7.26 -3.03
C LEU A 200 -19.73 7.92 -1.95
N VAL A 201 -20.29 8.90 -1.23
CA VAL A 201 -19.63 9.60 -0.12
C VAL A 201 -19.36 8.64 1.03
N GLU A 202 -20.35 7.85 1.47
CA GLU A 202 -20.16 6.84 2.52
C GLU A 202 -19.05 5.83 2.19
N LYS A 203 -19.00 5.37 0.93
CA LYS A 203 -17.96 4.45 0.47
C LYS A 203 -16.58 5.13 0.47
N PHE A 204 -16.54 6.40 0.09
CA PHE A 204 -15.31 7.19 0.07
C PHE A 204 -14.80 7.46 1.49
N GLU A 205 -15.68 7.88 2.40
CA GLU A 205 -15.40 8.09 3.81
C GLU A 205 -14.80 6.83 4.45
N LYS A 206 -15.47 5.69 4.29
CA LYS A 206 -14.93 4.40 4.75
C LYS A 206 -13.54 4.11 4.16
N ALA A 207 -13.34 4.38 2.87
CA ALA A 207 -12.05 4.17 2.23
C ALA A 207 -10.97 5.12 2.78
N VAL A 208 -11.29 6.37 3.10
CA VAL A 208 -10.34 7.30 3.74
C VAL A 208 -9.94 6.78 5.11
N TYR A 209 -10.89 6.37 5.96
CA TYR A 209 -10.57 5.81 7.26
C TYR A 209 -9.73 4.52 7.17
N GLU A 210 -10.01 3.62 6.22
CA GLU A 210 -9.18 2.42 6.00
C GLU A 210 -7.76 2.77 5.53
N GLU A 211 -7.63 3.74 4.63
CA GLU A 211 -6.35 4.17 4.07
C GLU A 211 -5.50 4.97 5.09
N PHE A 212 -6.14 5.65 6.04
CA PHE A 212 -5.51 6.41 7.13
C PHE A 212 -5.55 5.70 8.49
N ALA A 213 -6.01 4.46 8.56
CA ALA A 213 -5.85 3.67 9.79
C ALA A 213 -4.35 3.38 10.05
N PRO A 214 -3.92 3.27 11.31
CA PRO A 214 -2.59 2.77 11.63
C PRO A 214 -2.40 1.35 11.09
N ILE A 215 -1.15 0.99 10.81
CA ILE A 215 -0.74 -0.38 10.52
C ILE A 215 -0.54 -1.08 11.87
N ASP A 216 -1.48 -1.95 12.23
CA ASP A 216 -1.41 -2.84 13.38
C ASP A 216 -1.46 -4.29 12.91
N LEU A 217 -0.46 -5.08 13.30
CA LEU A 217 -0.36 -6.51 12.95
C LEU A 217 -1.19 -7.42 13.85
N ASN A 218 -1.76 -6.87 14.92
CA ASN A 218 -2.56 -7.58 15.91
C ASN A 218 -4.06 -7.27 15.85
N ALA A 219 -4.46 -6.37 14.94
CA ALA A 219 -5.85 -5.96 14.73
C ALA A 219 -6.71 -7.06 14.07
#